data_AF-A0AAZ3Q1Z9-F1
#
_entry.id   AF-A0AAZ3Q1Z9-F1
#
_cell.length_a   1.000
_cell.length_b   1.000
_cell.length_c   1.000
_cell.angle_alpha   90.00
_cell.angle_beta   90.00
_cell.angle_gamma   90.00
#
_symmetry.space_group_name_H-M   'P 1'
#
loop_
_entity.id
_entity.type
_entity.pdbx_description
1 polymer ?
#
loop_
_entity_poly.entity_id
_entity_poly.type
_entity_poly.pdbx_seq_one_letter_code
_entity_poly.pdbx_strand_id
1 'polypeptide(L)'
;METESAKESAVVTDLDRDQQYCELCGKMENLLKCGRCRNSFYCSKEHQKSDWKKHKRFKKKSTEQQNDTASQSTTNTGRSNPPADGERMKDLITSATRSGSVSDSKQTGEGIKLSYKTNGQTMSPPEKLAMNYIVPCMNKHGICVVDNFLGEETGRSILEDVRALHKTGKFTDGQLVSQRSDSTKDIRGDKITWTEGREPGCEKIAFLMSRMDDLVRHCNGKLGNYKINGRTKAMVACYPGNGTGYVRHVDNPNGDGRCVTCIYYLNKDWEAKEHGGILRIFPEAKAQFADIEPKFDRLLFFWSDRRNPHEVQPAYHTRYAITVWYFDADERARAKEKYLTSKMESWACIHKKSQSRNADLGSVLPFGS
;
A
#
# COMPACT_ATOMS: atom_id res chain seq x y z
N MET A 1 -28.50 2.89 52.33
CA MET A 1 -29.23 2.41 51.14
C MET A 1 -28.81 3.30 49.97
N GLU A 2 -27.53 3.31 49.61
CA GLU A 2 -26.91 2.38 48.63
C GLU A 2 -27.65 2.42 47.28
N THR A 3 -27.13 3.25 46.38
CA THR A 3 -27.40 3.17 44.94
C THR A 3 -26.32 2.30 44.32
N GLU A 4 -26.64 1.04 44.02
CA GLU A 4 -25.77 0.14 43.27
C GLU A 4 -25.63 0.60 41.81
N SER A 5 -24.40 0.95 41.44
CA SER A 5 -23.98 1.15 40.06
C SER A 5 -23.71 -0.22 39.44
N ALA A 6 -24.57 -0.65 38.52
CA ALA A 6 -24.37 -1.85 37.73
C ALA A 6 -23.13 -1.66 36.82
N LYS A 7 -22.10 -2.47 37.07
CA LYS A 7 -20.95 -2.64 36.17
C LYS A 7 -21.39 -3.44 34.96
N GLU A 8 -21.48 -2.78 33.81
CA GLU A 8 -21.61 -3.46 32.52
C GLU A 8 -20.21 -4.00 32.12
N SER A 9 -20.01 -5.29 32.33
CA SER A 9 -18.83 -6.02 31.87
C SER A 9 -18.94 -6.22 30.36
N ALA A 10 -18.22 -5.41 29.59
CA ALA A 10 -18.08 -5.60 28.15
C ALA A 10 -17.41 -6.97 27.87
N VAL A 11 -18.17 -7.87 27.26
CA VAL A 11 -17.67 -9.13 26.70
C VAL A 11 -16.77 -8.79 25.52
N VAL A 12 -15.45 -8.90 25.74
CA VAL A 12 -14.45 -8.78 24.68
C VAL A 12 -14.59 -10.00 23.78
N THR A 13 -15.06 -9.79 22.54
CA THR A 13 -15.15 -10.84 21.54
C THR A 13 -13.78 -11.10 20.92
N ASP A 14 -13.50 -12.35 20.58
CA ASP A 14 -12.20 -12.90 20.17
C ASP A 14 -11.67 -12.37 18.81
N LEU A 15 -12.29 -11.34 18.24
CA LEU A 15 -11.93 -10.70 16.96
C LEU A 15 -11.03 -9.46 17.12
N ASP A 16 -10.74 -9.05 18.36
CA ASP A 16 -9.94 -7.86 18.69
C ASP A 16 -8.46 -8.21 18.98
N ARG A 17 -8.09 -9.50 18.96
CA ARG A 17 -6.71 -9.98 19.14
C ARG A 17 -5.84 -9.81 17.89
N ASP A 18 -6.45 -9.70 16.70
CA ASP A 18 -5.73 -9.83 15.42
C ASP A 18 -4.95 -8.56 14.99
N GLN A 19 -4.90 -7.52 15.84
CA GLN A 19 -4.16 -6.27 15.58
C GLN A 19 -3.20 -5.86 16.70
N GLN A 20 -2.91 -6.75 17.64
CA GLN A 20 -2.00 -6.45 18.74
C GLN A 20 -0.72 -7.27 18.57
N TYR A 21 0.43 -6.60 18.58
CA TYR A 21 1.75 -7.26 18.53
C TYR A 21 2.66 -6.70 19.61
N CYS A 22 3.64 -7.47 20.03
CA CYS A 22 4.66 -7.00 20.96
C CYS A 22 5.55 -5.98 20.26
N GLU A 23 5.63 -4.75 20.78
CA GLU A 23 6.44 -3.65 20.20
C GLU A 23 7.93 -3.97 20.07
N LEU A 24 8.41 -4.99 20.80
CA LEU A 24 9.81 -5.39 20.82
C LEU A 24 10.14 -6.59 19.91
N CYS A 25 9.22 -7.55 19.78
CA CYS A 25 9.51 -8.82 19.08
C CYS A 25 8.45 -9.25 18.05
N GLY A 26 7.37 -8.49 17.90
CA GLY A 26 6.32 -8.75 16.91
C GLY A 26 5.38 -9.93 17.21
N LYS A 27 5.58 -10.66 18.32
CA LYS A 27 4.68 -11.75 18.72
C LYS A 27 3.26 -11.23 18.96
N MET A 28 2.26 -12.00 18.53
CA MET A 28 0.83 -11.63 18.65
C MET A 28 0.12 -12.32 19.81
N GLU A 29 0.82 -13.19 20.55
CA GLU A 29 0.27 -14.00 21.63
C GLU A 29 0.76 -13.54 23.01
N ASN A 30 -0.04 -13.81 24.05
CA ASN A 30 0.28 -13.55 25.47
C ASN A 30 0.63 -12.07 25.76
N LEU A 31 -0.11 -11.15 25.15
CA LEU A 31 0.15 -9.71 25.22
C LEU A 31 -0.39 -9.07 26.51
N LEU A 32 0.48 -8.29 27.14
CA LEU A 32 0.21 -7.44 28.29
C LEU A 32 0.13 -5.98 27.84
N LYS A 33 -0.98 -5.33 28.16
CA LYS A 33 -1.20 -3.91 27.87
C LYS A 33 -0.41 -3.04 28.85
N CYS A 34 0.33 -2.06 28.35
CA CYS A 34 1.07 -1.14 29.22
C CYS A 34 0.11 -0.33 30.11
N GLY A 35 0.19 -0.53 31.43
CA GLY A 35 -0.67 0.15 32.40
C GLY A 35 -0.55 1.68 32.43
N ARG A 36 0.47 2.27 31.77
CA ARG A 36 0.71 3.73 31.76
C ARG A 36 0.28 4.44 30.47
N CYS A 37 0.39 3.81 29.30
CA CYS A 37 0.00 4.43 28.01
C CYS A 37 -1.29 3.83 27.44
N ARG A 38 -1.62 2.60 27.83
CA ARG A 38 -2.75 1.81 27.30
C ARG A 38 -2.76 1.62 25.77
N ASN A 39 -1.72 2.01 25.03
CA ASN A 39 -1.67 1.88 23.57
C ASN A 39 -0.55 0.96 23.06
N SER A 40 0.31 0.47 23.94
CA SER A 40 1.40 -0.46 23.59
C SER A 40 1.23 -1.80 24.29
N PHE A 41 1.60 -2.87 23.58
CA PHE A 41 1.42 -4.26 23.99
C PHE A 41 2.77 -4.99 24.05
N TYR A 42 2.94 -5.87 25.03
CA TYR A 42 4.19 -6.61 25.24
C TYR A 42 3.93 -8.04 25.66
N CYS A 43 4.64 -9.02 25.09
CA CYS A 43 4.45 -10.43 25.48
C CYS A 43 5.02 -10.78 26.86
N SER A 44 5.73 -9.85 27.54
CA SER A 44 6.25 -10.02 28.90
C SER A 44 6.56 -8.68 29.58
N LYS A 45 6.70 -8.69 30.92
CA LYS A 45 7.12 -7.50 31.70
C LYS A 45 8.56 -7.09 31.37
N GLU A 46 9.39 -8.05 30.99
CA GLU A 46 10.77 -7.85 30.56
C GLU A 46 10.82 -7.06 29.26
N HIS A 47 9.96 -7.40 28.28
CA HIS A 47 9.85 -6.66 27.01
C HIS A 47 9.33 -5.24 27.23
N GLN A 48 8.34 -5.07 28.11
CA GLN A 48 7.86 -3.74 28.49
C GLN A 48 8.98 -2.90 29.14
N LYS A 49 9.79 -3.48 30.03
CA LYS A 49 10.91 -2.78 30.69
C LYS A 49 12.04 -2.45 29.71
N SER A 50 12.32 -3.34 28.75
CA SER A 50 13.35 -3.13 27.73
C SER A 50 12.95 -1.99 26.78
N ASP A 51 11.68 -1.97 26.35
CA ASP A 51 11.15 -0.92 25.49
C ASP A 51 10.85 0.40 26.24
N TRP A 52 10.74 0.36 27.57
CA TRP A 52 10.42 1.52 28.42
C TRP A 52 11.29 2.76 28.14
N LYS A 53 12.57 2.56 27.78
CA LYS A 53 13.50 3.66 27.47
C LYS A 53 13.15 4.40 26.17
N LYS A 54 12.57 3.72 25.18
CA LYS A 54 12.11 4.30 23.90
C LYS A 54 10.67 4.82 24.04
N HIS A 55 9.82 4.02 24.68
CA HIS A 55 8.40 4.27 24.88
C HIS A 55 8.08 5.49 25.78
N LYS A 56 8.90 5.78 26.82
CA LYS A 56 8.65 6.91 27.75
C LYS A 56 8.81 8.31 27.10
N ARG A 57 9.49 8.43 25.95
CA ARG A 57 9.81 9.72 25.32
C ARG A 57 8.64 10.42 24.61
N PHE A 58 7.50 9.75 24.44
CA PHE A 58 6.35 10.31 23.71
C PHE A 58 5.26 10.95 24.59
N LYS A 59 5.56 11.29 25.85
CA LYS A 59 4.61 11.99 26.75
C LYS A 59 4.95 13.46 26.97
N LYS A 60 4.59 14.32 26.00
CA LYS A 60 4.00 15.67 26.15
C LYS A 60 4.23 16.47 24.87
N LYS A 61 3.20 16.57 24.02
CA LYS A 61 2.85 17.80 23.31
C LYS A 61 1.34 17.79 23.07
N SER A 62 0.62 18.07 24.13
CA SER A 62 -0.69 18.73 24.08
C SER A 62 -0.56 19.95 24.98
N THR A 63 -1.04 21.09 24.48
CA THR A 63 -1.16 22.44 25.08
C THR A 63 0.11 23.33 25.20
N GLU A 64 -0.01 24.50 24.54
CA GLU A 64 0.57 25.85 24.81
C GLU A 64 1.47 26.52 23.74
N GLN A 65 1.28 27.85 23.68
CA GLN A 65 1.36 28.81 22.56
C GLN A 65 2.74 29.48 22.33
N GLN A 66 2.78 30.20 21.20
CA GLN A 66 3.57 31.39 20.77
C GLN A 66 4.62 32.04 21.70
N ASN A 67 5.64 32.59 21.00
CA ASN A 67 6.66 33.61 21.36
C ASN A 67 7.75 33.22 22.37
N ASP A 68 9.02 33.13 21.92
CA ASP A 68 9.96 34.27 21.97
C ASP A 68 11.37 33.89 21.48
N THR A 69 12.17 34.94 21.30
CA THR A 69 13.44 35.07 20.58
C THR A 69 14.68 34.71 21.42
N ALA A 70 15.79 34.45 20.71
CA ALA A 70 17.21 34.66 21.10
C ALA A 70 18.06 33.50 21.66
N SER A 71 19.04 33.12 20.81
CA SER A 71 20.50 33.11 21.05
C SER A 71 21.22 32.04 21.90
N GLN A 72 22.29 31.53 21.26
CA GLN A 72 23.61 31.07 21.75
C GLN A 72 23.87 29.58 22.09
N SER A 73 24.57 28.94 21.13
CA SER A 73 25.85 28.19 21.21
C SER A 73 26.23 27.42 22.49
N THR A 74 26.52 26.11 22.37
CA THR A 74 27.89 25.52 22.32
C THR A 74 27.92 23.97 22.49
N THR A 75 28.85 23.36 21.72
CA THR A 75 29.67 22.13 21.96
C THR A 75 29.10 20.70 22.03
N ASN A 76 29.58 19.92 21.04
CA ASN A 76 29.92 18.48 20.96
C ASN A 76 29.93 17.61 22.24
N THR A 77 29.45 16.35 22.12
CA THR A 77 30.27 15.11 22.10
C THR A 77 29.41 13.84 21.98
N GLY A 78 29.94 12.80 21.32
CA GLY A 78 29.71 11.40 21.72
C GLY A 78 28.48 10.66 21.18
N ARG A 79 28.54 10.25 19.91
CA ARG A 79 27.57 9.39 19.22
C ARG A 79 27.77 7.92 19.64
N SER A 80 26.72 7.26 20.13
CA SER A 80 26.60 5.79 20.10
C SER A 80 25.14 5.41 19.82
N ASN A 81 24.88 4.95 18.60
CA ASN A 81 23.59 4.41 18.16
C ASN A 81 23.49 2.93 18.58
N PRO A 82 22.37 2.45 19.14
CA PRO A 82 22.02 1.04 19.14
C PRO A 82 21.23 0.65 17.86
N PRO A 83 21.18 -0.65 17.52
CA PRO A 83 21.20 -1.13 16.13
C PRO A 83 19.85 -1.04 15.40
N ALA A 84 19.94 -0.99 14.07
CA ALA A 84 18.85 -1.16 13.13
C ALA A 84 18.74 -2.65 12.78
N ASP A 85 17.59 -3.28 13.08
CA ASP A 85 17.36 -4.67 12.73
C ASP A 85 16.76 -4.76 11.32
N GLY A 86 17.57 -5.31 10.41
CA GLY A 86 17.28 -5.57 9.00
C GLY A 86 18.28 -4.89 8.06
N GLU A 87 19.08 -5.67 7.33
CA GLU A 87 19.98 -5.12 6.31
C GLU A 87 19.18 -4.64 5.09
N ARG A 88 19.55 -3.48 4.53
CA ARG A 88 18.95 -2.97 3.30
C ARG A 88 19.39 -3.83 2.13
N MET A 89 18.44 -4.45 1.43
CA MET A 89 18.73 -5.30 0.29
C MET A 89 19.05 -4.46 -0.95
N LYS A 90 20.33 -4.20 -1.20
CA LYS A 90 20.78 -3.40 -2.37
C LYS A 90 20.66 -4.17 -3.70
N ASP A 91 20.70 -5.50 -3.65
CA ASP A 91 20.90 -6.35 -4.84
C ASP A 91 19.61 -6.80 -5.55
N LEU A 92 18.45 -6.26 -5.16
CA LEU A 92 17.15 -6.62 -5.76
C LEU A 92 16.47 -5.52 -6.55
N ILE A 93 16.91 -4.27 -6.43
CA ILE A 93 16.44 -3.19 -7.29
C ILE A 93 17.40 -3.09 -8.46
N THR A 94 17.43 -4.13 -9.30
CA THR A 94 17.82 -3.88 -10.69
C THR A 94 16.75 -2.95 -11.25
N SER A 95 17.13 -1.91 -11.99
CA SER A 95 16.18 -1.14 -12.79
C SER A 95 16.46 -1.47 -14.25
N ALA A 96 15.46 -1.96 -14.96
CA ALA A 96 15.54 -2.05 -16.41
C ALA A 96 15.16 -0.68 -16.98
N THR A 97 16.04 -0.08 -17.78
CA THR A 97 15.75 1.10 -18.59
C THR A 97 15.37 0.64 -20.00
N ARG A 98 14.33 1.23 -20.59
CA ARG A 98 13.97 0.98 -21.99
C ARG A 98 14.95 1.70 -22.91
N SER A 99 16.04 1.05 -23.32
CA SER A 99 17.00 1.61 -24.27
C SER A 99 16.36 1.81 -25.65
N GLY A 100 16.38 3.04 -26.16
CA GLY A 100 15.89 3.40 -27.49
C GLY A 100 16.39 4.78 -27.92
N SER A 101 17.68 4.88 -28.27
CA SER A 101 18.22 6.00 -29.05
C SER A 101 19.30 5.46 -29.98
N VAL A 102 18.98 5.40 -31.28
CA VAL A 102 19.94 5.12 -32.35
C VAL A 102 20.74 6.40 -32.57
N SER A 103 22.04 6.36 -32.27
CA SER A 103 23.00 7.34 -32.77
C SER A 103 23.94 6.63 -33.74
N ASP A 104 23.84 7.07 -34.98
CA ASP A 104 24.56 6.64 -36.17
C ASP A 104 26.08 6.85 -36.00
N SER A 105 26.89 5.82 -36.24
CA SER A 105 28.34 5.92 -36.40
C SER A 105 28.85 4.68 -37.14
N LYS A 106 29.16 4.88 -38.43
CA LYS A 106 29.87 3.97 -39.31
C LYS A 106 31.21 3.51 -38.70
N GLN A 107 31.46 2.21 -38.72
CA GLN A 107 32.80 1.70 -39.06
C GLN A 107 32.76 0.27 -39.61
N THR A 108 33.59 0.09 -40.63
CA THR A 108 33.78 -1.03 -41.54
C THR A 108 34.54 -2.20 -40.92
N GLY A 109 34.24 -3.44 -41.35
CA GLY A 109 35.12 -4.59 -41.11
C GLY A 109 34.46 -5.92 -41.47
N GLU A 110 35.14 -6.71 -42.30
CA GLU A 110 34.68 -7.88 -43.05
C GLU A 110 34.46 -9.16 -42.20
N GLY A 111 33.59 -10.03 -42.72
CA GLY A 111 33.79 -11.48 -42.69
C GLY A 111 33.26 -12.26 -41.48
N ILE A 112 32.09 -12.88 -41.64
CA ILE A 112 31.87 -14.35 -41.60
C ILE A 112 30.36 -14.60 -41.80
N LYS A 113 30.01 -15.23 -42.94
CA LYS A 113 28.66 -15.74 -43.21
C LYS A 113 28.40 -16.96 -42.33
N LEU A 114 27.52 -16.83 -41.33
CA LEU A 114 26.75 -17.97 -40.83
C LEU A 114 25.29 -17.77 -41.23
N SER A 115 24.85 -18.55 -42.22
CA SER A 115 23.45 -18.66 -42.62
C SER A 115 22.68 -19.44 -41.55
N TYR A 116 22.14 -18.75 -40.55
CA TYR A 116 21.03 -19.28 -39.77
C TYR A 116 19.72 -18.84 -40.41
N LYS A 117 19.01 -19.80 -40.98
CA LYS A 117 17.59 -19.63 -41.31
C LYS A 117 16.83 -19.50 -39.99
N THR A 118 16.58 -18.28 -39.53
CA THR A 118 15.65 -18.04 -38.41
C THR A 118 14.30 -17.62 -38.97
N ASN A 119 13.35 -18.55 -38.92
CA ASN A 119 11.93 -18.22 -38.85
C ASN A 119 11.70 -17.57 -37.47
N GLY A 120 12.06 -16.29 -37.31
CA GLY A 120 12.16 -15.63 -36.01
C GLY A 120 11.26 -14.41 -35.93
N GLN A 121 10.04 -14.56 -35.42
CA GLN A 121 9.24 -13.41 -35.00
C GLN A 121 10.02 -12.66 -33.92
N THR A 122 10.44 -11.43 -34.21
CA THR A 122 11.14 -10.57 -33.27
C THR A 122 10.14 -10.04 -32.24
N MET A 123 10.31 -10.40 -30.98
CA MET A 123 9.45 -9.91 -29.89
C MET A 123 9.40 -8.38 -29.86
N SER A 124 8.22 -7.83 -29.60
CA SER A 124 8.03 -6.39 -29.43
C SER A 124 8.78 -5.88 -28.17
N PRO A 125 9.14 -4.58 -28.09
CA PRO A 125 9.81 -4.06 -26.89
C PRO A 125 9.05 -4.30 -25.57
N PRO A 126 7.71 -4.11 -25.48
CA PRO A 126 6.94 -4.44 -24.27
C PRO A 126 6.99 -5.93 -23.92
N GLU A 127 6.93 -6.81 -24.93
CA GLU A 127 7.01 -8.25 -24.73
C GLU A 127 8.39 -8.67 -24.22
N LYS A 128 9.48 -8.10 -24.76
CA LYS A 128 10.84 -8.33 -24.25
C LYS A 128 10.98 -7.89 -22.80
N LEU A 129 10.47 -6.71 -22.44
CA LEU A 129 10.51 -6.23 -21.06
C LEU A 129 9.72 -7.15 -20.12
N ALA A 130 8.53 -7.60 -20.56
CA ALA A 130 7.71 -8.54 -19.80
C ALA A 130 8.43 -9.88 -19.58
N MET A 131 8.90 -10.53 -20.66
CA MET A 131 9.43 -11.90 -20.63
C MET A 131 10.85 -11.99 -20.07
N ASN A 132 11.72 -11.04 -20.40
CA ASN A 132 13.13 -11.14 -20.04
C ASN A 132 13.43 -10.50 -18.68
N TYR A 133 12.51 -9.68 -18.16
CA TYR A 133 12.76 -8.92 -16.94
C TYR A 133 11.63 -9.02 -15.91
N ILE A 134 10.41 -8.59 -16.23
CA ILE A 134 9.31 -8.51 -15.24
C ILE A 134 8.97 -9.90 -14.69
N VAL A 135 8.75 -10.89 -15.56
CA VAL A 135 8.38 -12.26 -15.15
C VAL A 135 9.47 -12.91 -14.28
N PRO A 136 10.75 -12.98 -14.70
CA PRO A 136 11.81 -13.53 -13.86
C PRO A 136 11.96 -12.77 -12.53
N CYS A 137 11.92 -11.43 -12.55
CA CYS A 137 12.07 -10.60 -11.37
C CYS A 137 10.94 -10.82 -10.36
N MET A 138 9.68 -10.79 -10.81
CA MET A 138 8.52 -11.06 -9.96
C MET A 138 8.52 -12.47 -9.37
N ASN A 139 8.86 -13.49 -10.16
CA ASN A 139 8.90 -14.87 -9.67
C ASN A 139 10.05 -15.11 -8.68
N LYS A 140 11.20 -14.45 -8.86
CA LYS A 140 12.37 -14.60 -7.98
C LYS A 140 12.29 -13.73 -6.72
N HIS A 141 11.72 -12.53 -6.82
CA HIS A 141 11.83 -11.52 -5.78
C HIS A 141 10.49 -11.05 -5.22
N GLY A 142 9.41 -11.20 -5.99
CA GLY A 142 8.08 -10.71 -5.63
C GLY A 142 7.91 -9.20 -5.65
N ILE A 143 8.93 -8.48 -6.13
CA ILE A 143 9.02 -7.03 -6.30
C ILE A 143 9.82 -6.78 -7.58
N CYS A 144 9.34 -5.92 -8.46
CA CYS A 144 10.01 -5.56 -9.72
C CYS A 144 9.88 -4.06 -10.00
N VAL A 145 11.01 -3.39 -10.25
CA VAL A 145 11.07 -1.96 -10.60
C VAL A 145 11.51 -1.79 -12.05
N VAL A 146 10.80 -0.93 -12.78
CA VAL A 146 11.14 -0.48 -14.13
C VAL A 146 11.24 1.04 -14.11
N ASP A 147 12.43 1.58 -14.34
CA ASP A 147 12.65 3.02 -14.42
C ASP A 147 12.56 3.49 -15.88
N ASN A 148 12.23 4.77 -16.08
CA ASN A 148 12.10 5.38 -17.41
C ASN A 148 11.10 4.61 -18.30
N PHE A 149 9.93 4.27 -17.74
CA PHE A 149 8.97 3.38 -18.37
C PHE A 149 8.36 3.98 -19.66
N LEU A 150 7.90 5.23 -19.60
CA LEU A 150 7.21 5.91 -20.71
C LEU A 150 8.00 7.06 -21.33
N GLY A 151 9.09 7.49 -20.67
CA GLY A 151 9.89 8.65 -21.04
C GLY A 151 9.33 9.96 -20.49
N GLU A 152 10.18 10.98 -20.53
CA GLU A 152 9.92 12.25 -19.84
C GLU A 152 8.68 12.99 -20.33
N GLU A 153 8.49 13.06 -21.65
CA GLU A 153 7.37 13.78 -22.26
C GLU A 153 6.02 13.16 -21.86
N THR A 154 5.93 11.83 -21.93
CA THR A 154 4.71 11.11 -21.57
C THR A 154 4.45 11.20 -20.07
N GLY A 155 5.48 10.99 -19.24
CA GLY A 155 5.36 11.12 -17.78
C GLY A 155 4.91 12.52 -17.36
N ARG A 156 5.39 13.58 -18.04
CA ARG A 156 4.98 14.97 -17.78
C ARG A 156 3.51 15.18 -18.12
N SER A 157 3.08 14.66 -19.27
CA SER A 157 1.68 14.75 -19.71
C SER A 157 0.75 14.03 -18.73
N ILE A 158 1.15 12.89 -18.17
CA ILE A 158 0.37 12.19 -17.13
C ILE A 158 0.32 13.01 -15.82
N LEU A 159 1.43 13.63 -15.43
CA LEU A 159 1.46 14.49 -14.25
C LEU A 159 0.54 15.71 -14.41
N GLU A 160 0.41 16.24 -15.62
CA GLU A 160 -0.52 17.34 -15.93
C GLU A 160 -1.98 16.92 -15.74
N ASP A 161 -2.39 15.76 -16.24
CA ASP A 161 -3.72 15.18 -15.98
C ASP A 161 -3.97 15.01 -14.47
N VAL A 162 -3.00 14.46 -13.73
CA VAL A 162 -3.13 14.26 -12.27
C VAL A 162 -3.27 15.60 -11.53
N ARG A 163 -2.48 16.61 -11.91
CA ARG A 163 -2.56 17.95 -11.33
C ARG A 163 -3.88 18.64 -11.67
N ALA A 164 -4.36 18.51 -12.90
CA ALA A 164 -5.66 19.03 -13.32
C ALA A 164 -6.77 18.37 -12.49
N LEU A 165 -6.75 17.04 -12.36
CA LEU A 165 -7.70 16.29 -11.56
C LEU A 165 -7.66 16.70 -10.08
N HIS A 166 -6.48 16.94 -9.52
CA HIS A 166 -6.35 17.41 -8.13
C HIS A 166 -6.95 18.81 -7.93
N LYS A 167 -6.75 19.72 -8.90
CA LYS A 167 -7.34 21.07 -8.86
C LYS A 167 -8.88 21.08 -8.90
N THR A 168 -9.51 20.02 -9.41
CA THR A 168 -10.99 19.93 -9.41
C THR A 168 -11.61 19.72 -8.02
N GLY A 169 -10.82 19.42 -7.00
CA GLY A 169 -11.34 19.13 -5.65
C GLY A 169 -12.02 17.76 -5.51
N LYS A 170 -11.96 16.89 -6.53
CA LYS A 170 -12.53 15.54 -6.52
C LYS A 170 -11.77 14.53 -5.65
N PHE A 171 -10.64 14.92 -5.07
CA PHE A 171 -9.85 14.08 -4.18
C PHE A 171 -10.53 13.98 -2.81
N THR A 172 -10.64 12.76 -2.30
CA THR A 172 -11.25 12.45 -1.00
C THR A 172 -10.21 11.82 -0.08
N ASP A 173 -10.37 11.96 1.24
CA ASP A 173 -9.45 11.32 2.20
C ASP A 173 -9.44 9.79 1.98
N GLY A 174 -8.25 9.19 2.00
CA GLY A 174 -8.06 7.77 1.75
C GLY A 174 -8.90 6.90 2.69
N GLN A 175 -9.72 6.00 2.13
CA GLN A 175 -10.59 5.11 2.89
C GLN A 175 -9.99 3.71 3.08
N LEU A 176 -10.46 3.00 4.11
CA LEU A 176 -10.10 1.61 4.42
C LEU A 176 -11.21 0.64 4.04
N VAL A 177 -10.84 -0.60 3.74
CA VAL A 177 -11.79 -1.68 3.37
C VAL A 177 -12.70 -2.08 4.53
N SER A 178 -12.29 -1.87 5.78
CA SER A 178 -13.13 -2.05 6.97
C SER A 178 -13.14 -0.77 7.81
N GLN A 179 -14.20 0.04 7.71
CA GLN A 179 -14.42 1.16 8.62
C GLN A 179 -14.85 0.63 10.00
N ARG A 180 -13.93 0.65 10.97
CA ARG A 180 -14.23 0.40 12.39
C ARG A 180 -13.68 1.49 13.33
N SER A 181 -13.04 2.53 12.80
CA SER A 181 -12.54 3.67 13.59
C SER A 181 -12.98 5.00 12.96
N ASP A 182 -13.35 5.96 13.81
CA ASP A 182 -13.81 7.31 13.42
C ASP A 182 -12.72 8.20 12.79
N SER A 183 -11.46 7.76 12.82
CA SER A 183 -10.30 8.46 12.27
C SER A 183 -9.56 7.60 11.25
N THR A 184 -9.77 7.83 9.95
CA THR A 184 -8.98 7.20 8.87
C THR A 184 -7.59 7.83 8.71
N LYS A 185 -7.42 9.06 9.22
CA LYS A 185 -6.20 9.88 9.07
C LYS A 185 -5.01 9.32 9.85
N ASP A 186 -5.25 8.55 10.90
CA ASP A 186 -4.19 7.91 11.69
C ASP A 186 -3.54 6.72 10.95
N ILE A 187 -4.23 6.17 9.94
CA ILE A 187 -3.77 4.98 9.19
C ILE A 187 -3.16 5.40 7.85
N ARG A 188 -3.79 6.35 7.15
CA ARG A 188 -3.29 6.91 5.89
C ARG A 188 -3.61 8.40 5.79
N GLY A 189 -2.61 9.18 5.38
CA GLY A 189 -2.71 10.65 5.26
C GLY A 189 -2.86 11.16 3.82
N ASP A 190 -3.14 10.26 2.86
CA ASP A 190 -3.30 10.63 1.46
C ASP A 190 -4.74 10.97 1.10
N LYS A 191 -4.85 11.73 0.01
CA LYS A 191 -6.11 11.96 -0.69
C LYS A 191 -6.11 11.14 -1.97
N ILE A 192 -7.24 10.52 -2.30
CA ILE A 192 -7.39 9.67 -3.48
C ILE A 192 -8.58 10.06 -4.34
N THR A 193 -8.50 9.69 -5.60
CA THR A 193 -9.64 9.63 -6.52
C THR A 193 -9.52 8.41 -7.42
N TRP A 194 -10.65 7.88 -7.87
CA TRP A 194 -10.71 6.73 -8.76
C TRP A 194 -11.14 7.19 -10.15
N THR A 195 -10.36 6.82 -11.16
CA THR A 195 -10.62 7.17 -12.56
C THR A 195 -10.59 5.95 -13.47
N GLU A 196 -11.51 5.91 -14.43
CA GLU A 196 -11.49 4.91 -15.50
C GLU A 196 -10.60 5.33 -16.68
N GLY A 197 -10.20 6.60 -16.72
CA GLY A 197 -9.49 7.22 -17.84
C GLY A 197 -10.41 7.66 -18.98
N ARG A 198 -11.73 7.62 -18.77
CA ARG A 198 -12.72 8.11 -19.76
C ARG A 198 -13.22 9.51 -19.45
N GLU A 199 -12.95 9.98 -18.24
CA GLU A 199 -13.27 11.29 -17.75
C GLU A 199 -12.45 12.35 -18.53
N PRO A 200 -13.04 13.50 -18.89
CA PRO A 200 -12.31 14.57 -19.57
C PRO A 200 -11.06 15.00 -18.79
N GLY A 201 -9.92 15.10 -19.46
CA GLY A 201 -8.63 15.46 -18.85
C GLY A 201 -7.93 14.30 -18.12
N CYS A 202 -8.32 13.05 -18.38
CA CYS A 202 -7.68 11.83 -17.88
C CYS A 202 -7.14 10.94 -19.02
N GLU A 203 -7.03 11.46 -20.24
CA GLU A 203 -6.67 10.69 -21.44
C GLU A 203 -5.24 10.12 -21.35
N LYS A 204 -4.31 10.82 -20.71
CA LYS A 204 -2.93 10.34 -20.51
C LYS A 204 -2.86 9.32 -19.38
N ILE A 205 -3.71 9.45 -18.35
CA ILE A 205 -3.88 8.40 -17.33
C ILE A 205 -4.43 7.12 -17.97
N ALA A 206 -5.41 7.24 -18.88
CA ALA A 206 -5.95 6.11 -19.64
C ALA A 206 -4.87 5.45 -20.51
N PHE A 207 -4.03 6.27 -21.16
CA PHE A 207 -2.89 5.78 -21.93
C PHE A 207 -1.92 4.97 -21.04
N LEU A 208 -1.54 5.49 -19.86
CA LEU A 208 -0.73 4.77 -18.88
C LEU A 208 -1.33 3.42 -18.53
N MET A 209 -2.63 3.38 -18.19
CA MET A 209 -3.34 2.15 -17.85
C MET A 209 -3.27 1.14 -19.00
N SER A 210 -3.43 1.59 -20.25
CA SER A 210 -3.30 0.73 -21.43
C SER A 210 -1.91 0.10 -21.56
N ARG A 211 -0.84 0.84 -21.19
CA ARG A 211 0.54 0.35 -21.24
C ARG A 211 0.84 -0.64 -20.12
N MET A 212 0.29 -0.42 -18.92
CA MET A 212 0.33 -1.39 -17.83
C MET A 212 -0.37 -2.70 -18.22
N ASP A 213 -1.57 -2.59 -18.81
CA ASP A 213 -2.34 -3.75 -19.28
C ASP A 213 -1.61 -4.53 -20.38
N ASP A 214 -0.89 -3.82 -21.25
CA ASP A 214 -0.05 -4.40 -22.28
C ASP A 214 1.03 -5.32 -21.70
N LEU A 215 1.78 -4.81 -20.71
CA LEU A 215 2.81 -5.58 -20.02
C LEU A 215 2.22 -6.81 -19.31
N VAL A 216 1.13 -6.62 -18.55
CA VAL A 216 0.53 -7.70 -17.79
C VAL A 216 -0.04 -8.79 -18.70
N ARG A 217 -0.59 -8.42 -19.87
CA ARG A 217 -1.04 -9.39 -20.87
C ARG A 217 0.10 -10.28 -21.37
N HIS A 218 1.27 -9.70 -21.66
CA HIS A 218 2.45 -10.48 -22.04
C HIS A 218 2.93 -11.38 -20.89
N CYS A 219 2.81 -10.92 -19.64
CA CYS A 219 3.18 -11.66 -18.44
C CYS A 219 2.17 -12.75 -18.04
N ASN A 220 0.93 -12.70 -18.52
CA ASN A 220 -0.16 -13.54 -18.04
C ASN A 220 0.14 -15.05 -18.21
N GLY A 221 -0.21 -15.84 -17.20
CA GLY A 221 0.12 -17.27 -17.13
C GLY A 221 1.60 -17.57 -16.80
N LYS A 222 2.45 -16.55 -16.61
CA LYS A 222 3.85 -16.72 -16.19
C LYS A 222 4.20 -16.03 -14.86
N LEU A 223 3.26 -15.28 -14.29
CA LEU A 223 3.39 -14.63 -12.99
C LEU A 223 2.87 -15.59 -11.90
N GLY A 224 3.77 -16.41 -11.35
CA GLY A 224 3.39 -17.53 -10.48
C GLY A 224 2.38 -18.43 -11.17
N ASN A 225 1.32 -18.79 -10.44
CA ASN A 225 0.20 -19.62 -10.95
C ASN A 225 -1.07 -18.80 -11.22
N TYR A 226 -0.96 -17.46 -11.33
CA TYR A 226 -2.12 -16.60 -11.46
C TYR A 226 -2.65 -16.55 -12.90
N LYS A 227 -3.98 -16.47 -13.01
CA LYS A 227 -4.70 -16.20 -14.26
C LYS A 227 -5.31 -14.81 -14.18
N ILE A 228 -4.59 -13.82 -14.68
CA ILE A 228 -5.03 -12.44 -14.59
C ILE A 228 -6.09 -12.19 -15.67
N ASN A 229 -7.29 -11.78 -15.26
CA ASN A 229 -8.42 -11.53 -16.18
C ASN A 229 -9.06 -10.14 -16.03
N GLY A 230 -8.51 -9.28 -15.18
CA GLY A 230 -9.02 -7.94 -14.97
C GLY A 230 -8.20 -7.15 -13.97
N ARG A 231 -8.59 -5.90 -13.76
CA ARG A 231 -7.99 -5.00 -12.76
C ARG A 231 -9.01 -4.01 -12.24
N THR A 232 -8.63 -3.28 -11.20
CA THR A 232 -9.37 -2.12 -10.71
C THR A 232 -9.32 -0.94 -11.69
N LYS A 233 -10.13 0.10 -11.41
CA LYS A 233 -9.88 1.47 -11.85
C LYS A 233 -8.52 1.95 -11.34
N ALA A 234 -7.99 3.03 -11.92
CA ALA A 234 -6.79 3.67 -11.40
C ALA A 234 -7.13 4.47 -10.13
N MET A 235 -6.42 4.18 -9.04
CA MET A 235 -6.43 5.00 -7.84
C MET A 235 -5.31 6.02 -7.95
N VAL A 236 -5.66 7.29 -8.19
CA VAL A 236 -4.71 8.41 -8.16
C VAL A 236 -4.61 8.88 -6.72
N ALA A 237 -3.42 8.83 -6.14
CA ALA A 237 -3.16 9.20 -4.76
C ALA A 237 -2.24 10.42 -4.68
N CYS A 238 -2.51 11.29 -3.70
CA CYS A 238 -1.75 12.48 -3.37
C CYS A 238 -1.48 12.49 -1.86
N TYR A 239 -0.21 12.37 -1.48
CA TYR A 239 0.23 12.66 -0.12
C TYR A 239 0.66 14.14 -0.11
N PRO A 240 -0.05 15.02 0.61
CA PRO A 240 0.14 16.48 0.49
C PRO A 240 1.42 17.00 1.18
N GLY A 241 2.30 16.13 1.68
CA GLY A 241 3.43 16.49 2.51
C GLY A 241 3.09 16.47 4.01
N ASN A 242 3.72 17.34 4.80
CA ASN A 242 3.47 17.50 6.25
C ASN A 242 3.63 16.22 7.08
N GLY A 243 4.50 15.31 6.64
CA GLY A 243 4.74 14.04 7.31
C GLY A 243 3.62 13.02 7.12
N THR A 244 2.69 13.25 6.18
CA THR A 244 1.66 12.25 5.83
C THR A 244 2.31 11.00 5.25
N GLY A 245 1.78 9.83 5.62
CA GLY A 245 2.27 8.53 5.19
C GLY A 245 1.14 7.50 5.20
N TYR A 246 1.51 6.23 5.10
CA TYR A 246 0.58 5.10 5.23
C TYR A 246 1.27 4.06 6.10
N VAL A 247 0.67 3.76 7.25
CA VAL A 247 1.13 2.71 8.16
C VAL A 247 1.30 1.37 7.44
N ARG A 248 2.13 0.52 8.02
CA ARG A 248 2.41 -0.81 7.50
C ARG A 248 1.12 -1.62 7.33
N HIS A 249 0.91 -2.14 6.13
CA HIS A 249 -0.27 -2.94 5.79
C HIS A 249 0.05 -3.99 4.71
N VAL A 250 -0.93 -4.84 4.43
CA VAL A 250 -0.94 -5.77 3.29
C VAL A 250 -2.10 -5.34 2.41
N ASP A 251 -1.89 -5.30 1.09
CA ASP A 251 -2.94 -4.88 0.16
C ASP A 251 -4.11 -5.85 0.19
N ASN A 252 -3.86 -7.15 0.03
CA ASN A 252 -4.84 -8.22 0.03
C ASN A 252 -4.60 -9.22 1.18
N PRO A 253 -4.97 -8.89 2.43
CA PRO A 253 -4.74 -9.77 3.58
C PRO A 253 -5.72 -10.96 3.65
N ASN A 254 -6.88 -10.84 3.00
CA ASN A 254 -8.04 -11.72 3.20
C ASN A 254 -8.50 -12.45 1.93
N GLY A 255 -7.73 -12.36 0.84
CA GLY A 255 -8.04 -13.05 -0.42
C GLY A 255 -9.23 -12.44 -1.17
N ASP A 256 -9.21 -11.14 -1.43
CA ASP A 256 -10.24 -10.42 -2.20
C ASP A 256 -10.10 -10.53 -3.73
N GLY A 257 -9.09 -11.27 -4.19
CA GLY A 257 -8.76 -11.52 -5.59
C GLY A 257 -7.59 -10.70 -6.12
N ARG A 258 -7.13 -9.65 -5.44
CA ARG A 258 -5.97 -8.85 -5.91
C ARG A 258 -4.69 -9.66 -5.77
N CYS A 259 -4.02 -9.94 -6.88
CA CYS A 259 -2.78 -10.71 -6.89
C CYS A 259 -1.53 -9.86 -7.14
N VAL A 260 -1.63 -8.82 -7.98
CA VAL A 260 -0.50 -7.94 -8.32
C VAL A 260 -0.90 -6.48 -8.11
N THR A 261 -0.07 -5.77 -7.34
CA THR A 261 -0.14 -4.32 -7.20
C THR A 261 0.82 -3.69 -8.20
N CYS A 262 0.33 -2.73 -8.97
CA CYS A 262 1.11 -1.98 -9.95
C CYS A 262 1.01 -0.48 -9.65
N ILE A 263 2.15 0.16 -9.41
CA ILE A 263 2.25 1.59 -9.04
C ILE A 263 3.12 2.33 -10.04
N TYR A 264 2.66 3.48 -10.52
CA TYR A 264 3.43 4.43 -11.30
C TYR A 264 3.65 5.74 -10.55
N TYR A 265 4.89 6.20 -10.49
CA TYR A 265 5.31 7.38 -9.75
C TYR A 265 5.58 8.59 -10.67
N LEU A 266 5.25 9.78 -10.17
CA LEU A 266 5.15 11.00 -10.96
C LEU A 266 5.96 12.18 -10.38
N ASN A 267 6.91 11.91 -9.48
CA ASN A 267 7.54 12.95 -8.67
C ASN A 267 8.92 13.31 -9.24
N LYS A 268 8.98 14.39 -10.03
CA LYS A 268 10.23 14.91 -10.59
C LYS A 268 11.18 15.35 -9.48
N ASP A 269 12.47 15.08 -9.69
CA ASP A 269 13.57 15.53 -8.82
C ASP A 269 13.35 15.17 -7.34
N TRP A 270 12.81 13.97 -7.09
CA TRP A 270 12.48 13.52 -5.75
C TRP A 270 13.73 13.08 -4.97
N GLU A 271 14.16 13.92 -4.03
CA GLU A 271 15.25 13.63 -3.10
C GLU A 271 14.73 13.01 -1.79
N ALA A 272 14.78 11.69 -1.66
CA ALA A 272 14.19 10.98 -0.51
C ALA A 272 14.80 11.36 0.85
N LYS A 273 16.05 11.86 0.88
CA LYS A 273 16.69 12.36 2.10
C LYS A 273 16.00 13.60 2.67
N GLU A 274 15.43 14.44 1.81
CA GLU A 274 14.80 15.70 2.17
C GLU A 274 13.27 15.55 2.15
N HIS A 275 12.74 14.94 1.10
CA HIS A 275 11.31 14.81 0.86
C HIS A 275 10.67 13.60 1.55
N GLY A 276 11.46 12.63 2.03
CA GLY A 276 10.96 11.39 2.63
C GLY A 276 10.16 10.54 1.63
N GLY A 277 8.99 10.04 2.04
CA GLY A 277 8.00 9.41 1.15
C GLY A 277 8.41 8.08 0.52
N ILE A 278 9.43 7.42 1.07
CA ILE A 278 9.90 6.09 0.64
C ILE A 278 8.78 5.06 0.85
N LEU A 279 8.55 4.22 -0.16
CA LEU A 279 7.80 2.98 0.03
C LEU A 279 8.76 1.92 0.56
N ARG A 280 8.54 1.44 1.78
CA ARG A 280 9.30 0.33 2.36
C ARG A 280 8.48 -0.95 2.31
N ILE A 281 9.01 -1.96 1.66
CA ILE A 281 8.40 -3.30 1.56
C ILE A 281 9.21 -4.27 2.42
N PHE A 282 8.53 -5.16 3.14
CA PHE A 282 9.10 -6.16 4.05
C PHE A 282 8.81 -7.58 3.54
N PRO A 283 9.52 -8.11 2.54
CA PRO A 283 9.24 -9.44 2.00
C PRO A 283 9.30 -10.53 3.07
N GLU A 284 8.22 -11.30 3.25
CA GLU A 284 8.07 -12.26 4.36
C GLU A 284 9.20 -13.31 4.42
N ALA A 285 9.70 -13.74 3.27
CA ALA A 285 10.75 -14.75 3.16
C ALA A 285 12.17 -14.21 3.43
N LYS A 286 12.33 -12.94 3.80
CA LYS A 286 13.65 -12.28 3.90
C LYS A 286 13.74 -11.45 5.18
N ALA A 287 14.87 -11.54 5.87
CA ALA A 287 15.19 -10.69 7.03
C ALA A 287 15.55 -9.23 6.64
N GLN A 288 15.27 -8.83 5.40
CA GLN A 288 15.68 -7.57 4.79
C GLN A 288 14.47 -6.85 4.22
N PHE A 289 14.53 -5.52 4.12
CA PHE A 289 13.49 -4.70 3.51
C PHE A 289 13.98 -4.08 2.19
N ALA A 290 13.02 -3.72 1.33
CA ALA A 290 13.27 -2.99 0.09
C ALA A 290 12.73 -1.56 0.21
N ASP A 291 13.63 -0.58 0.06
CA ASP A 291 13.28 0.84 0.03
C ASP A 291 13.18 1.34 -1.41
N ILE A 292 11.98 1.79 -1.79
CA ILE A 292 11.67 2.24 -3.14
C ILE A 292 11.32 3.72 -3.08
N GLU A 293 12.21 4.53 -3.65
CA GLU A 293 11.97 5.96 -3.84
C GLU A 293 10.88 6.18 -4.90
N PRO A 294 9.94 7.12 -4.70
CA PRO A 294 8.82 7.38 -5.60
C PRO A 294 9.24 8.25 -6.80
N LYS A 295 10.31 7.84 -7.51
CA LYS A 295 10.94 8.58 -8.61
C LYS A 295 9.99 8.78 -9.78
N PHE A 296 10.13 9.90 -10.47
CA PHE A 296 9.41 10.16 -11.71
C PHE A 296 9.63 9.05 -12.76
N ASP A 297 8.55 8.69 -13.47
CA ASP A 297 8.53 7.68 -14.53
C ASP A 297 9.00 6.26 -14.10
N ARG A 298 8.87 5.98 -12.81
CA ARG A 298 9.09 4.65 -12.25
C ARG A 298 7.79 3.86 -12.19
N LEU A 299 7.82 2.66 -12.75
CA LEU A 299 6.79 1.63 -12.61
C LEU A 299 7.27 0.56 -11.62
N LEU A 300 6.36 0.13 -10.73
CA LEU A 300 6.62 -0.85 -9.69
C LEU A 300 5.54 -1.93 -9.74
N PHE A 301 5.96 -3.19 -9.69
CA PHE A 301 5.10 -4.35 -9.44
C PHE A 301 5.51 -5.04 -8.14
N PHE A 302 4.53 -5.50 -7.37
CA PHE A 302 4.76 -6.45 -6.27
C PHE A 302 3.51 -7.29 -6.00
N TRP A 303 3.67 -8.47 -5.40
CA TRP A 303 2.53 -9.30 -5.01
C TRP A 303 1.67 -8.62 -3.95
N SER A 304 0.36 -8.57 -4.13
CA SER A 304 -0.55 -7.83 -3.24
C SER A 304 -0.83 -8.53 -1.91
N ASP A 305 -0.52 -9.82 -1.78
CA ASP A 305 -0.84 -10.60 -0.59
C ASP A 305 0.22 -10.46 0.53
N ARG A 306 0.11 -11.32 1.54
CA ARG A 306 0.93 -11.31 2.77
C ARG A 306 2.42 -11.48 2.53
N ARG A 307 2.86 -11.82 1.31
CA ARG A 307 4.28 -11.85 0.94
C ARG A 307 4.94 -10.47 1.04
N ASN A 308 4.19 -9.39 0.85
CA ASN A 308 4.73 -8.02 0.81
C ASN A 308 3.97 -7.03 1.72
N PRO A 309 4.05 -7.15 3.06
CA PRO A 309 3.69 -6.06 3.95
C PRO A 309 4.53 -4.83 3.63
N HIS A 310 3.92 -3.65 3.59
CA HIS A 310 4.62 -2.44 3.18
C HIS A 310 4.03 -1.19 3.83
N GLU A 311 4.83 -0.13 3.90
CA GLU A 311 4.46 1.17 4.47
C GLU A 311 4.96 2.30 3.57
N VAL A 312 4.24 3.42 3.57
CA VAL A 312 4.71 4.68 2.98
C VAL A 312 5.23 5.54 4.12
N GLN A 313 6.54 5.74 4.16
CA GLN A 313 7.17 6.62 5.15
C GLN A 313 6.67 8.06 5.02
N PRO A 314 6.75 8.86 6.10
CA PRO A 314 6.33 10.26 6.07
C PRO A 314 6.90 11.03 4.87
N ALA A 315 6.01 11.64 4.09
CA ALA A 315 6.35 12.53 2.97
C ALA A 315 6.28 13.98 3.43
N TYR A 316 7.30 14.77 3.09
CA TYR A 316 7.41 16.19 3.41
C TYR A 316 7.26 17.09 2.18
N HIS A 317 6.97 16.49 1.04
CA HIS A 317 6.59 17.17 -0.20
C HIS A 317 5.38 16.48 -0.82
N THR A 318 4.71 17.17 -1.76
CA THR A 318 3.57 16.59 -2.47
C THR A 318 4.02 15.39 -3.29
N ARG A 319 3.52 14.20 -2.95
CA ARG A 319 3.86 12.93 -3.58
C ARG A 319 2.64 12.35 -4.29
N TYR A 320 2.73 12.23 -5.60
CA TYR A 320 1.73 11.58 -6.45
C TYR A 320 2.13 10.16 -6.81
N ALA A 321 1.13 9.29 -6.89
CA ALA A 321 1.25 7.94 -7.44
C ALA A 321 -0.09 7.51 -8.06
N ILE A 322 -0.03 6.65 -9.09
CA ILE A 322 -1.20 6.01 -9.68
C ILE A 322 -1.07 4.51 -9.44
N THR A 323 -2.08 3.91 -8.80
CA THR A 323 -2.10 2.48 -8.48
C THR A 323 -3.22 1.76 -9.21
N VAL A 324 -2.93 0.59 -9.76
CA VAL A 324 -3.92 -0.39 -10.23
C VAL A 324 -3.63 -1.74 -9.59
N TRP A 325 -4.68 -2.51 -9.27
CA TRP A 325 -4.54 -3.88 -8.80
C TRP A 325 -5.13 -4.84 -9.82
N TYR A 326 -4.34 -5.85 -10.21
CA TYR A 326 -4.76 -6.92 -11.10
C TYR A 326 -5.37 -8.07 -10.29
N PHE A 327 -6.40 -8.68 -10.85
CA PHE A 327 -7.16 -9.75 -10.21
C PHE A 327 -6.76 -11.11 -10.77
N ASP A 328 -6.56 -12.07 -9.87
CA ASP A 328 -6.60 -13.49 -10.23
C ASP A 328 -8.06 -13.92 -10.42
N ALA A 329 -8.34 -14.60 -11.53
CA ALA A 329 -9.69 -15.01 -11.91
C ALA A 329 -10.34 -15.90 -10.85
N ASP A 330 -9.62 -16.91 -10.37
CA ASP A 330 -10.15 -17.95 -9.50
C ASP A 330 -10.37 -17.42 -8.08
N GLU A 331 -9.40 -16.67 -7.53
CA GLU A 331 -9.54 -16.02 -6.22
C GLU A 331 -10.64 -14.97 -6.22
N ARG A 332 -10.72 -14.14 -7.28
CA ARG A 332 -11.75 -13.10 -7.37
C ARG A 332 -13.16 -13.68 -7.48
N ALA A 333 -13.33 -14.81 -8.17
CA ALA A 333 -14.62 -15.51 -8.23
C ALA A 333 -15.07 -15.96 -6.84
N ARG A 334 -14.17 -16.63 -6.09
CA ARG A 334 -14.45 -17.07 -4.70
C ARG A 334 -14.74 -15.89 -3.77
N ALA A 335 -14.02 -14.77 -3.91
CA ALA A 335 -14.25 -13.58 -3.09
C ALA A 335 -15.64 -12.95 -3.32
N LYS A 336 -16.10 -12.90 -4.59
CA LYS A 336 -17.44 -12.41 -4.92
C LYS A 336 -18.54 -13.30 -4.33
N GLU A 337 -18.36 -14.61 -4.40
CA GLU A 337 -19.30 -15.57 -3.81
C GLU A 337 -19.42 -15.37 -2.29
N LYS A 338 -18.29 -15.33 -1.57
CA LYS A 338 -18.28 -15.06 -0.12
C LYS A 338 -18.98 -13.74 0.24
N TYR A 339 -18.76 -12.68 -0.54
CA TYR A 339 -19.40 -11.39 -0.30
C TYR A 339 -20.93 -11.46 -0.50
N LEU A 340 -21.39 -12.14 -1.54
CA LEU A 340 -22.82 -12.32 -1.80
C LEU A 340 -23.47 -13.15 -0.68
N THR A 341 -22.87 -14.27 -0.29
CA THR A 341 -23.37 -15.12 0.81
C THR A 341 -23.45 -14.33 2.13
N SER A 342 -22.40 -13.61 2.50
CA SER A 342 -22.38 -12.79 3.72
C SER A 342 -23.42 -11.67 3.71
N LYS A 343 -23.66 -11.05 2.55
CA LYS A 343 -24.70 -10.03 2.40
C LYS A 343 -26.11 -10.63 2.53
N MET A 344 -26.33 -11.82 1.98
CA MET A 344 -27.60 -12.54 2.11
C MET A 344 -27.86 -12.97 3.56
N GLU A 345 -26.85 -13.49 4.26
CA GLU A 345 -26.95 -13.85 5.68
C GLU A 345 -27.24 -12.62 6.56
N SER A 346 -26.56 -11.50 6.29
CA SER A 346 -26.80 -10.23 6.98
C SER A 346 -28.23 -9.73 6.75
N TRP A 347 -28.71 -9.78 5.51
CA TRP A 347 -30.08 -9.42 5.16
C TRP A 347 -31.10 -10.32 5.87
N ALA A 348 -30.88 -11.65 5.88
CA ALA A 348 -31.74 -12.59 6.58
C ALA A 348 -31.75 -12.37 8.10
N CYS A 349 -30.61 -12.02 8.70
CA CYS A 349 -30.51 -11.69 10.12
C CYS A 349 -31.29 -10.41 10.48
N ILE A 350 -31.21 -9.38 9.64
CA ILE A 350 -31.99 -8.14 9.80
C ILE A 350 -33.51 -8.44 9.73
N HIS A 351 -33.94 -9.29 8.79
CA HIS A 351 -35.36 -9.64 8.63
C HIS A 351 -35.88 -10.54 9.75
N LYS A 352 -35.08 -11.46 10.30
CA LYS A 352 -35.45 -12.20 11.52
C LYS A 352 -35.57 -11.28 12.75
N LYS A 353 -34.71 -10.25 12.86
CA LYS A 353 -34.78 -9.24 13.94
C LYS A 353 -35.94 -8.24 13.79
N SER A 354 -36.50 -8.06 12.59
CA SER A 354 -37.72 -7.24 12.41
C SER A 354 -38.99 -8.03 12.69
N GLN A 355 -39.03 -9.32 12.32
CA GLN A 355 -40.17 -10.19 12.63
C GLN A 355 -40.31 -10.49 14.12
N SER A 356 -39.20 -10.66 14.85
CA SER A 356 -39.23 -10.83 16.32
C SER A 356 -39.68 -9.56 17.07
N ARG A 357 -39.31 -8.36 16.59
CA ARG A 357 -39.77 -7.09 17.18
C ARG A 357 -41.26 -6.81 16.96
N ASN A 358 -41.86 -7.34 15.89
CA ASN A 358 -43.30 -7.26 15.66
C ASN A 358 -44.10 -8.29 16.48
N ALA A 359 -43.46 -9.33 17.03
CA ALA A 359 -44.11 -10.30 17.91
C ALA A 359 -44.27 -9.79 19.36
N ASP A 360 -43.41 -8.87 19.81
CA ASP A 360 -43.47 -8.30 21.18
C ASP A 360 -44.49 -7.15 21.35
N LEU A 361 -45.02 -6.59 20.26
CA LEU A 361 -46.08 -5.56 20.30
C LEU A 361 -47.50 -6.14 20.29
N GLY A 362 -47.64 -7.48 20.31
CA GLY A 362 -48.91 -8.20 20.20
C GLY A 362 -49.49 -8.73 21.51
N SER A 363 -49.08 -8.23 22.68
CA SER A 363 -49.63 -8.66 23.97
C SER A 363 -49.98 -7.51 24.91
N VAL A 364 -50.88 -6.63 24.47
CA VAL A 364 -51.66 -5.80 25.41
C VAL A 364 -53.13 -6.20 25.28
N LEU A 365 -53.52 -7.22 26.05
CA LEU A 365 -54.91 -7.36 26.47
C LEU A 365 -55.18 -6.32 27.56
N PRO A 366 -56.38 -5.73 27.60
CA PRO A 366 -57.13 -5.92 28.85
C PRO A 366 -58.65 -6.11 28.67
N PHE A 367 -59.16 -7.05 29.50
CA PHE A 367 -60.31 -6.94 30.40
C PHE A 367 -61.62 -6.26 29.93
N GLY A 368 -62.64 -7.10 29.78
CA GLY A 368 -63.87 -7.12 30.59
C GLY A 368 -64.66 -5.83 30.84
N SER A 369 -65.89 -5.78 30.34
CA SER A 369 -67.14 -5.86 31.11
C SER A 369 -68.30 -6.21 30.19
#